data_AF-A0A645AJF2-F1
#
_entry.id   AF-A0A645AJF2-F1
#
_cell.length_a   1.000
_cell.length_b   1.000
_cell.length_c   1.000
_cell.angle_alpha   90.00
_cell.angle_beta   90.00
_cell.angle_gamma   90.00
#
_symmetry.space_group_name_H-M   'P 1'
#
loop_
_entity.id
_entity.type
_entity.pdbx_description
1 polymer ?
#
loop_
_entity_poly.entity_id
_entity_poly.type
_entity_poly.pdbx_seq_one_letter_code
_entity_poly.pdbx_strand_id
1 'polypeptide(L)'
;MNRFIKVIDILLNQLKKILVRFRKSKFGLLFIVNIFKIPDFITDRRVSIISKFKVIFAFGVALLYMVSGVDFIPEMITGVFGLVDDLFIFIWCLGIINEEVEKYKEIIKEENAPNIIKNVKFSVKDEKE
;
A
#
# COMPACT_ATOMS: atom_id res chain seq x y z
N MET A 1 33.28 2.64 -9.14
CA MET A 1 32.18 3.62 -9.35
C MET A 1 30.90 2.98 -9.90
N ASN A 2 30.95 2.17 -10.97
CA ASN A 2 29.74 1.63 -11.64
C ASN A 2 28.83 0.71 -10.81
N ARG A 3 29.35 -0.07 -9.84
CA ARG A 3 28.49 -0.94 -9.01
C ARG A 3 27.62 -0.16 -8.03
N PHE A 4 28.14 0.92 -7.47
CA PHE A 4 27.42 1.75 -6.49
C PHE A 4 26.23 2.48 -7.14
N ILE A 5 26.46 3.06 -8.33
CA ILE A 5 25.42 3.70 -9.14
C ILE A 5 24.31 2.70 -9.48
N LYS A 6 24.66 1.47 -9.84
CA LYS A 6 23.68 0.41 -10.15
C LYS A 6 22.82 0.03 -8.93
N VAL A 7 23.38 0.01 -7.72
CA VAL A 7 22.60 -0.25 -6.49
C VAL A 7 21.62 0.90 -6.22
N ILE A 8 22.08 2.15 -6.37
CA ILE A 8 21.24 3.34 -6.22
C ILE A 8 20.09 3.32 -7.24
N ASP A 9 20.35 2.97 -8.49
CA ASP A 9 19.30 2.85 -9.51
C ASP A 9 18.26 1.77 -9.18
N ILE A 10 18.69 0.64 -8.60
CA ILE A 10 17.77 -0.42 -8.15
C ILE A 10 16.89 0.11 -7.02
N LEU A 11 17.47 0.78 -6.03
CA LEU A 11 16.72 1.38 -4.91
C LEU A 11 15.73 2.43 -5.39
N LEU A 12 16.16 3.36 -6.24
CA LEU A 12 15.31 4.40 -6.83
C LEU A 12 14.14 3.79 -7.63
N ASN A 13 14.39 2.70 -8.36
CA ASN A 13 13.34 1.99 -9.08
C ASN A 13 12.32 1.32 -8.15
N GLN A 14 12.76 0.77 -7.01
CA GLN A 14 11.85 0.23 -6.00
C GLN A 14 11.04 1.34 -5.33
N LEU A 15 11.69 2.45 -4.96
CA LEU A 15 11.04 3.63 -4.39
C LEU A 15 9.97 4.17 -5.34
N LYS A 16 10.30 4.30 -6.63
CA LYS A 16 9.35 4.70 -7.67
C LYS A 16 8.17 3.76 -7.76
N LYS A 17 8.37 2.44 -7.71
CA LYS A 17 7.27 1.46 -7.72
C LYS A 17 6.35 1.65 -6.51
N ILE A 18 6.91 1.88 -5.33
CA ILE A 18 6.14 2.12 -4.10
C ILE A 18 5.34 3.41 -4.21
N LEU A 19 5.97 4.52 -4.62
CA LEU A 19 5.28 5.79 -4.85
C LEU A 19 4.16 5.70 -5.90
N VAL A 20 4.36 4.92 -6.96
CA VAL A 20 3.30 4.70 -7.97
C VAL A 20 2.13 3.92 -7.38
N ARG A 21 2.38 2.91 -6.52
CA ARG A 21 1.32 2.20 -5.78
C ARG A 21 0.56 3.15 -4.85
N PHE A 22 1.27 4.06 -4.19
CA PHE A 22 0.68 5.07 -3.31
C PHE A 22 -0.23 6.02 -4.08
N ARG A 23 0.26 6.51 -5.22
CA ARG A 23 -0.54 7.38 -6.09
C ARG A 23 -1.81 6.69 -6.57
N LYS A 24 -1.74 5.40 -6.93
CA LYS A 24 -2.91 4.62 -7.34
C LYS A 24 -3.91 4.36 -6.20
N SER A 25 -3.42 4.21 -4.98
CA SER A 25 -4.23 3.86 -3.80
C SER A 25 -4.71 5.08 -2.98
N LYS A 26 -4.66 6.29 -3.55
CA LYS A 26 -5.07 7.56 -2.90
C LYS A 26 -4.38 7.80 -1.54
N PHE A 27 -3.09 7.48 -1.48
CA PHE A 27 -2.27 7.62 -0.28
C PHE A 27 -2.14 9.10 0.15
N GLY A 28 -2.23 9.39 1.45
CA GLY A 28 -2.28 10.74 2.03
C GLY A 28 -3.00 10.77 3.38
N LEU A 29 -3.68 11.87 3.75
CA LEU A 29 -4.52 11.94 4.97
C LEU A 29 -5.57 10.81 5.05
N LEU A 30 -6.06 10.35 3.89
CA LEU A 30 -6.97 9.21 3.81
C LEU A 30 -6.37 7.93 4.39
N PHE A 31 -5.05 7.75 4.33
CA PHE A 31 -4.37 6.58 4.88
C PHE A 31 -4.51 6.51 6.41
N ILE A 32 -4.41 7.65 7.09
CA ILE A 32 -4.60 7.72 8.56
C ILE A 32 -6.02 7.26 8.91
N VAL A 33 -7.01 7.68 8.12
CA VAL A 33 -8.40 7.22 8.27
C VAL A 33 -8.54 5.73 7.94
N ASN A 34 -7.79 5.22 6.97
CA ASN A 34 -7.81 3.80 6.58
C ASN A 34 -7.24 2.88 7.65
N ILE A 35 -6.27 3.37 8.43
CA ILE A 35 -5.69 2.61 9.55
C ILE A 35 -6.75 2.24 10.58
N PHE A 36 -7.72 3.13 10.83
CA PHE A 36 -8.84 2.84 11.74
C PHE A 36 -9.79 1.75 11.24
N LYS A 37 -9.72 1.38 9.96
CA LYS A 37 -10.53 0.29 9.36
C LYS A 37 -9.85 -1.07 9.40
N ILE A 38 -8.60 -1.14 9.87
CA ILE A 38 -7.85 -2.40 9.98
C ILE A 38 -8.54 -3.41 10.92
N PRO A 39 -9.09 -3.02 12.08
CA PRO A 39 -9.79 -3.97 12.95
C PRO A 39 -10.97 -4.66 12.24
N ASP A 40 -11.75 -3.87 11.49
CA ASP A 40 -12.86 -4.38 10.68
C ASP A 40 -12.32 -5.32 9.59
N PHE A 41 -11.30 -4.91 8.84
CA PHE A 41 -10.62 -5.71 7.82
C PHE A 41 -10.13 -7.08 8.33
N ILE A 42 -9.52 -7.14 9.51
CA ILE A 42 -8.99 -8.38 10.09
C ILE A 42 -10.12 -9.30 10.56
N THR A 43 -11.18 -8.73 11.14
CA THR A 43 -12.32 -9.49 11.65
C THR A 43 -13.23 -10.02 10.54
N ASP A 44 -13.29 -9.32 9.41
CA ASP A 44 -14.18 -9.62 8.31
C ASP A 44 -13.86 -10.95 7.61
N ARG A 45 -14.83 -11.86 7.53
CA ARG A 45 -14.66 -13.18 6.89
C ARG A 45 -14.57 -13.12 5.36
N ARG A 46 -14.99 -12.02 4.74
CA ARG A 46 -14.93 -11.81 3.27
C ARG A 46 -13.50 -11.58 2.79
N VAL A 47 -12.63 -11.10 3.67
CA VAL A 47 -11.22 -10.84 3.35
C VAL A 47 -10.44 -12.14 3.35
N SER A 48 -9.67 -12.37 2.29
CA SER A 48 -8.84 -13.57 2.16
C SER A 48 -7.80 -13.69 3.28
N ILE A 49 -7.50 -14.93 3.70
CA ILE A 49 -6.44 -15.20 4.69
C ILE A 49 -5.09 -14.59 4.26
N ILE A 50 -4.80 -14.60 2.95
CA ILE A 50 -3.55 -14.07 2.38
C ILE A 50 -3.48 -12.55 2.55
N SER A 51 -4.58 -11.84 2.28
CA SER A 51 -4.68 -10.39 2.50
C SER A 51 -4.48 -10.02 3.97
N LYS A 52 -5.09 -10.78 4.89
CA LYS A 52 -4.89 -10.58 6.34
C LYS A 52 -3.45 -10.82 6.74
N PHE A 53 -2.84 -11.91 6.25
CA PHE A 53 -1.45 -12.23 6.53
C PHE A 53 -0.50 -11.13 6.06
N LYS A 54 -0.70 -10.56 4.88
CA LYS A 54 0.11 -9.43 4.38
C LYS A 54 0.07 -8.22 5.33
N VAL A 55 -1.12 -7.86 5.82
CA VAL A 55 -1.28 -6.72 6.74
C VAL A 55 -0.62 -7.02 8.08
N ILE A 56 -0.86 -8.20 8.66
CA ILE A 56 -0.24 -8.62 9.93
C ILE A 56 1.27 -8.69 9.79
N PHE A 57 1.78 -9.25 8.69
CA PHE A 57 3.21 -9.32 8.40
C PHE A 57 3.82 -7.92 8.26
N ALA A 58 3.18 -7.01 7.52
CA ALA A 58 3.63 -5.63 7.38
C ALA A 58 3.68 -4.90 8.74
N PHE A 59 2.70 -5.14 9.62
CA PHE A 59 2.72 -4.63 11.00
C PHE A 59 3.87 -5.22 11.82
N GLY A 60 4.06 -6.54 11.76
CA GLY A 60 5.13 -7.24 12.48
C GLY A 60 6.50 -6.73 12.06
N VAL A 61 6.73 -6.54 10.75
CA VAL A 61 7.96 -5.95 10.21
C VAL A 61 8.12 -4.51 10.70
N ALA A 62 7.10 -3.65 10.57
CA ALA A 62 7.19 -2.26 11.01
C ALA A 62 7.51 -2.14 12.52
N LEU A 63 6.90 -2.98 13.36
CA LEU A 63 7.19 -3.02 14.80
C LEU A 63 8.58 -3.57 15.09
N LEU A 64 9.02 -4.61 14.39
CA LEU A 64 10.34 -5.19 14.58
C LEU A 64 11.45 -4.19 14.21
N TYR A 65 11.25 -3.40 13.16
CA TYR A 65 12.18 -2.32 12.80
C TYR A 65 12.15 -1.19 13.83
N MET A 66 10.96 -0.76 14.28
CA MET A 66 10.82 0.28 15.29
C MET A 66 11.43 -0.11 16.65
N VAL A 67 11.34 -1.38 17.05
CA VAL A 67 11.80 -1.87 18.36
C VAL A 67 13.25 -2.32 18.35
N SER A 68 13.72 -2.94 17.26
CA SER A 68 15.04 -3.56 17.27
C SER A 68 16.20 -2.56 17.17
N GLY A 69 15.95 -1.32 16.73
CA GLY A 69 17.02 -0.36 16.47
C GLY A 69 18.05 -0.88 15.46
N VAL A 70 17.67 -1.87 14.66
CA VAL A 70 18.52 -2.49 13.64
C VAL A 70 18.33 -1.70 12.35
N ASP A 71 19.30 -0.84 12.03
CA ASP A 71 19.45 -0.39 10.65
C ASP A 71 19.78 -1.61 9.77
N PHE A 72 19.02 -1.85 8.71
CA PHE A 72 19.36 -2.91 7.72
C PHE A 72 20.72 -2.64 7.07
N ILE A 73 21.19 -1.39 7.15
CA ILE A 73 22.49 -0.92 6.72
C ILE A 73 23.27 -0.45 7.96
N PRO A 74 24.36 -1.12 8.36
CA PRO A 74 25.14 -0.68 9.52
C PRO A 74 25.52 0.81 9.41
N GLU A 75 25.21 1.61 10.43
CA GLU A 75 25.56 3.05 10.46
C GLU A 75 27.05 3.30 10.17
N MET A 76 27.90 2.34 10.56
CA MET A 76 29.35 2.30 10.26
C MET A 76 29.69 2.43 8.75
N ILE A 77 28.78 2.09 7.85
CA ILE A 77 29.00 2.09 6.39
C ILE A 77 28.39 3.32 5.72
N THR A 78 27.32 3.90 6.26
CA THR A 78 26.51 4.90 5.52
C THR A 78 26.16 6.20 6.26
N GLY A 79 26.48 6.35 7.55
CA GLY A 79 26.21 7.61 8.27
C GLY A 79 24.73 8.02 8.22
N VAL A 80 24.43 9.28 7.86
CA VAL A 80 23.07 9.89 7.79
C VAL A 80 22.05 9.09 6.93
N PHE A 81 22.51 8.16 6.11
CA PHE A 81 21.66 7.29 5.29
C PHE A 81 21.02 6.11 6.02
N GLY A 82 21.42 5.76 7.26
CA GLY A 82 20.74 4.75 8.08
C GLY A 82 19.25 5.08 8.28
N LEU A 83 18.96 6.34 8.60
CA LEU A 83 17.59 6.87 8.74
C LEU A 83 16.72 6.75 7.47
N VAL A 84 17.35 6.72 6.28
CA VAL A 84 16.62 6.62 5.01
C VAL A 84 16.10 5.20 4.79
N ASP A 85 16.81 4.20 5.30
CA ASP A 85 16.46 2.79 5.16
C ASP A 85 15.25 2.42 6.03
N ASP A 86 15.25 2.84 7.31
CA ASP A 86 14.10 2.69 8.20
C ASP A 86 12.83 3.35 7.63
N LEU A 87 12.97 4.57 7.10
CA LEU A 87 11.87 5.27 6.46
C LEU A 87 11.37 4.53 5.21
N PHE A 88 12.28 3.93 4.44
CA PHE A 88 11.92 3.16 3.25
C PHE A 88 11.08 1.94 3.59
N ILE A 89 11.48 1.19 4.62
CA ILE A 89 10.79 -0.02 5.08
C ILE A 89 9.45 0.35 5.70
N PHE A 90 9.42 1.43 6.49
CA PHE A 90 8.19 1.95 7.04
C PHE A 90 7.20 2.32 5.93
N ILE A 91 7.62 3.13 4.95
CA ILE A 91 6.83 3.48 3.76
C ILE A 91 6.37 2.20 3.03
N TRP A 92 7.24 1.23 2.81
CA TRP A 92 6.87 -0.01 2.15
C TRP A 92 5.75 -0.77 2.90
N CYS A 93 5.85 -0.88 4.22
CA CYS A 93 4.81 -1.47 5.07
C CYS A 93 3.49 -0.70 4.98
N LEU A 94 3.52 0.64 5.05
CA LEU A 94 2.32 1.46 4.89
C LEU A 94 1.67 1.24 3.52
N GLY A 95 2.47 1.02 2.48
CA GLY A 95 1.99 0.69 1.15
C GLY A 95 1.17 -0.57 1.08
N ILE A 96 1.69 -1.64 1.67
CA ILE A 96 1.01 -2.93 1.71
C ILE A 96 -0.32 -2.79 2.47
N ILE A 97 -0.31 -2.12 3.61
CA ILE A 97 -1.49 -1.90 4.44
C ILE A 97 -2.54 -1.10 3.65
N ASN A 98 -2.16 0.02 3.03
CA ASN A 98 -3.10 0.85 2.27
C ASN A 98 -3.70 0.09 1.08
N GLU A 99 -2.87 -0.68 0.37
CA GLU A 99 -3.31 -1.45 -0.79
C GLU A 99 -4.37 -2.48 -0.41
N GLU A 100 -4.16 -3.24 0.66
CA GLU A 100 -5.10 -4.27 1.10
C GLU A 100 -6.37 -3.67 1.73
N VAL A 101 -6.27 -2.54 2.44
CA VAL A 101 -7.45 -1.83 2.96
C VAL A 101 -8.27 -1.18 1.85
N GLU A 102 -7.64 -0.64 0.81
CA GLU A 102 -8.40 -0.07 -0.32
C GLU A 102 -9.15 -1.16 -1.10
N LYS A 103 -8.53 -2.32 -1.34
CA LYS A 103 -9.23 -3.51 -1.90
C LYS A 103 -10.43 -3.91 -1.05
N TYR A 104 -10.29 -3.88 0.27
CA TYR A 104 -11.39 -4.18 1.18
C TYR A 104 -12.55 -3.20 1.07
N LYS A 105 -12.27 -1.90 0.92
CA LYS A 105 -13.33 -0.91 0.68
C LYS A 105 -14.04 -1.14 -0.66
N GLU A 106 -13.32 -1.57 -1.69
CA GLU A 106 -13.95 -1.92 -2.97
C GLU A 106 -14.93 -3.08 -2.80
N ILE A 107 -14.55 -4.14 -2.06
CA ILE A 107 -15.42 -5.26 -1.71
C ILE A 107 -16.69 -4.77 -0.99
N ILE A 108 -16.53 -3.93 0.04
CA ILE A 108 -17.68 -3.37 0.78
C ILE A 108 -18.55 -2.47 -0.12
N LYS A 109 -17.93 -1.69 -1.01
CA LYS A 109 -18.65 -0.74 -1.87
C LYS A 109 -19.44 -1.43 -2.97
N GLU A 110 -18.93 -2.51 -3.54
CA GLU A 110 -19.65 -3.31 -4.53
C GLU A 110 -20.92 -3.93 -3.94
N GLU A 111 -20.86 -4.38 -2.69
CA GLU A 111 -22.01 -4.96 -2.01
C GLU A 111 -23.08 -3.92 -1.62
N ASN A 112 -22.67 -2.70 -1.27
CA ASN A 112 -23.62 -1.60 -0.99
C ASN A 112 -24.27 -1.03 -2.27
N ALA A 113 -23.80 -1.41 -3.45
CA ALA A 113 -24.33 -0.96 -4.74
C ALA A 113 -24.51 -2.13 -5.72
N PRO A 114 -25.30 -3.16 -5.37
CA PRO A 114 -25.38 -4.41 -6.13
C PRO A 114 -25.99 -4.23 -7.53
N ASN A 115 -26.64 -3.09 -7.80
CA ASN A 115 -27.39 -2.82 -9.02
C ASN A 115 -26.68 -1.89 -10.03
N ILE A 116 -25.41 -1.51 -9.83
CA ILE A 116 -24.70 -0.60 -10.75
C ILE A 116 -23.90 -1.38 -11.80
N ILE A 117 -24.41 -1.44 -13.04
CA ILE A 117 -23.70 -2.01 -14.19
C ILE A 117 -22.77 -0.94 -14.79
N LYS A 118 -21.45 -1.07 -14.60
CA LYS A 118 -20.47 -0.04 -15.02
C LYS A 118 -20.11 0.00 -16.50
N ASN A 119 -20.65 -0.88 -17.34
CA ASN A 119 -20.25 -1.05 -18.75
C ASN A 119 -21.43 -1.05 -19.73
N VAL A 120 -22.50 -0.32 -19.44
CA VAL A 120 -23.64 -0.22 -20.38
C VAL A 120 -23.34 0.86 -21.42
N LYS A 121 -23.11 0.45 -22.67
CA LYS A 121 -23.21 1.35 -23.83
C LYS A 121 -24.69 1.54 -24.14
N PHE A 122 -25.26 2.68 -23.79
CA PHE A 122 -26.59 3.06 -24.25
C PHE A 122 -26.47 3.96 -25.48
N SER A 123 -27.34 3.72 -26.47
CA SER A 123 -27.51 4.56 -27.63
C SER A 123 -28.92 5.13 -27.54
N VAL A 124 -29.03 6.44 -27.27
CA VAL A 124 -30.32 7.14 -27.30
C VAL A 124 -30.64 7.41 -28.75
N LYS A 125 -31.73 6.82 -29.25
CA LYS A 125 -32.31 7.23 -30.53
C LYS A 125 -33.36 8.28 -30.23
N ASP A 126 -33.13 9.49 -30.71
CA ASP A 126 -34.18 10.51 -30.76
C ASP A 126 -35.23 10.04 -31.77
N GLU A 127 -36.48 9.90 -31.32
CA GLU A 127 -37.61 9.72 -32.22
C GLU A 127 -37.77 11.02 -33.00
N LYS A 128 -37.66 10.92 -34.33
CA LYS A 128 -37.91 12.06 -35.23
C LYS A 128 -39.40 12.37 -35.18
N GLU A 129 -39.75 13.56 -34.68
CA GLU A 129 -41.07 14.19 -34.88
C GLU A 129 -41.44 14.27 -36.37
#